data_AF-A0A2I0U9S1-F1
#
_entry.id   AF-A0A2I0U9S1-F1
#
_cell.length_a   1.000
_cell.length_b   1.000
_cell.length_c   1.000
_cell.angle_alpha   90.00
_cell.angle_beta   90.00
_cell.angle_gamma   90.00
#
_symmetry.space_group_name_H-M   'P 1'
#
loop_
_entity.id
_entity.type
_entity.pdbx_description
1 polymer ?
#
loop_
_entity_poly.entity_id
_entity_poly.type
_entity_poly.pdbx_seq_one_letter_code
_entity_poly.pdbx_strand_id
1 'polypeptide(L)'
;MKDFGLFRGLLGRVPWDKSLEGKGAQESWLILKDRLLQAQQQCIPTKRKSGKDTRRPAWVNNELLGKLKQKKEAYRVWKQGQVTWEEYREIVQAAKDHIRKAKAQIELNLASNIKGKKKRFYRCVGDKRKTRENVGLLWKETGDLVTHGMEKAEVLNDFFAFVVSGNDPSHTPPKLQKAKAGSGRIRVCAL
;
A
#
# COMPACT_ATOMS: atom_id res chain seq x y z
N MET A 1 22.97 -6.66 6.54
CA MET A 1 23.41 -7.72 7.47
C MET A 1 22.77 -7.40 8.81
N LYS A 2 21.98 -8.30 9.40
CA LYS A 2 21.43 -8.11 10.76
C LYS A 2 22.53 -8.46 11.73
N ASP A 3 22.93 -7.53 12.60
CA ASP A 3 24.00 -7.79 13.57
C ASP A 3 23.43 -8.48 14.81
N PHE A 4 23.31 -9.80 14.71
CA PHE A 4 22.81 -10.63 15.81
C PHE A 4 23.81 -10.69 16.98
N GLY A 5 25.10 -10.48 16.71
CA GLY A 5 26.14 -10.42 17.73
C GLY A 5 25.95 -9.21 18.65
N LEU A 6 25.68 -8.04 18.06
CA LEU A 6 25.37 -6.82 18.80
C LEU A 6 24.11 -6.96 19.67
N PHE A 7 23.06 -7.61 19.13
CA PHE A 7 21.82 -7.87 19.87
C PHE A 7 22.03 -8.74 21.10
N ARG A 8 22.76 -9.86 20.95
CA ARG A 8 23.12 -10.74 22.05
C ARG A 8 23.99 -10.04 23.09
N GLY A 9 24.92 -9.19 22.64
CA GLY A 9 25.78 -8.40 23.53
C GLY A 9 25.00 -7.38 24.36
N LEU A 10 24.02 -6.70 23.78
CA LEU A 10 23.18 -5.74 24.50
C LEU A 10 22.33 -6.41 25.58
N LEU A 11 21.71 -7.55 25.28
CA LEU A 11 20.89 -8.28 26.26
C LEU A 11 21.74 -9.01 27.31
N GLY A 12 22.91 -9.50 26.93
CA GLY A 12 23.83 -10.21 27.85
C GLY A 12 24.53 -9.29 28.86
N ARG A 13 24.57 -7.98 28.62
CA ARG A 13 25.15 -6.98 29.55
C ARG A 13 24.15 -6.45 30.57
N VAL A 14 22.86 -6.77 30.43
CA VAL A 14 21.85 -6.33 31.39
C VAL A 14 21.99 -7.15 32.67
N PRO A 15 22.12 -6.50 33.86
CA PRO A 15 22.17 -7.20 35.13
C PRO A 15 20.74 -7.63 35.51
N TRP A 16 20.30 -8.75 34.92
CA TRP A 16 18.93 -9.26 35.06
C TRP A 16 18.57 -9.54 36.52
N ASP A 17 19.50 -10.11 37.29
CA ASP A 17 19.28 -10.45 38.70
C ASP A 17 18.84 -9.22 39.50
N LYS A 18 19.56 -8.09 39.35
CA LYS A 18 19.24 -6.82 40.01
C LYS A 18 18.02 -6.11 39.41
N SER A 19 17.78 -6.30 38.11
CA SER A 19 16.70 -5.62 37.40
C SER A 19 15.34 -6.24 37.69
N LEU A 20 15.32 -7.51 38.07
CA LEU A 20 14.12 -8.30 38.36
C LEU A 20 13.93 -8.58 39.87
N GLU A 21 14.91 -8.21 40.71
CA GLU A 21 14.85 -8.39 42.15
C GLU A 21 13.65 -7.66 42.77
N GLY A 22 12.88 -8.38 43.60
CA GLY A 22 11.71 -7.84 44.29
C GLY A 22 10.51 -7.51 43.39
N LYS A 23 10.58 -7.83 42.09
CA LYS A 23 9.54 -7.46 41.12
C LYS A 23 8.55 -8.59 40.87
N GLY A 24 7.28 -8.24 40.77
CA GLY A 24 6.23 -9.18 40.37
C GLY A 24 6.38 -9.62 38.91
N ALA A 25 5.75 -10.74 38.54
CA ALA A 25 5.86 -11.31 37.19
C ALA A 25 5.52 -10.31 36.07
N GLN A 26 4.51 -9.45 36.29
CA GLN A 26 4.08 -8.45 35.32
C GLN A 26 5.11 -7.32 35.15
N GLU A 27 5.71 -6.84 36.23
CA GLU A 27 6.71 -5.79 36.19
C GLU A 27 8.02 -6.28 35.56
N SER A 28 8.40 -7.51 35.91
CA SER A 28 9.53 -8.22 35.31
C SER A 28 9.36 -8.40 33.80
N TRP A 29 8.15 -8.76 33.34
CA TRP A 29 7.83 -8.85 31.93
C TRP A 29 7.94 -7.52 31.19
N LEU A 30 7.49 -6.41 31.79
CA LEU A 30 7.59 -5.09 31.17
C LEU A 30 9.05 -4.65 31.02
N ILE A 31 9.90 -4.92 32.00
CA ILE A 31 11.33 -4.62 31.95
C ILE A 31 12.03 -5.44 30.87
N LEU A 32 11.72 -6.74 30.79
CA LEU A 32 12.24 -7.61 29.73
C LEU A 32 11.83 -7.08 28.35
N LYS A 33 10.54 -6.77 28.18
CA LYS A 33 9.98 -6.27 26.91
C LYS A 33 10.62 -4.95 26.50
N ASP A 34 10.80 -4.01 27.42
CA ASP A 34 11.42 -2.71 27.14
C ASP A 34 12.87 -2.87 26.66
N ARG A 35 13.69 -3.65 27.40
CA ARG A 35 15.08 -3.93 27.03
C ARG A 35 15.20 -4.66 25.70
N LEU A 36 14.29 -5.59 25.43
CA LEU A 36 14.22 -6.31 24.16
C LEU A 36 13.91 -5.36 22.99
N LEU A 37 12.94 -4.47 23.16
CA LEU A 37 12.57 -3.49 22.14
C LEU A 37 13.69 -2.48 21.90
N GLN A 38 14.39 -2.03 22.94
CA GLN A 38 15.57 -1.17 22.82
C GLN A 38 16.69 -1.84 22.03
N ALA A 39 17.04 -3.08 22.37
CA ALA A 39 18.05 -3.85 21.63
C ALA A 39 17.61 -4.06 20.17
N GLN A 40 16.33 -4.33 19.93
CA GLN A 40 15.77 -4.49 18.59
C GLN A 40 15.90 -3.22 17.76
N GLN A 41 15.60 -2.05 18.34
CA GLN A 41 15.72 -0.76 17.66
C GLN A 41 17.16 -0.45 17.25
N GLN A 42 18.15 -0.83 18.05
CA GLN A 42 19.56 -0.60 17.76
C GLN A 42 20.14 -1.60 16.74
N CYS A 43 19.69 -2.85 16.76
CA CYS A 43 20.28 -3.91 15.94
C CYS A 43 19.58 -4.09 14.59
N ILE A 44 18.32 -3.66 14.47
CA ILE A 44 17.55 -3.78 13.25
C ILE A 44 17.47 -2.40 12.61
N PRO A 45 18.17 -2.18 11.47
CA PRO A 45 17.99 -0.96 10.70
C PRO A 45 16.52 -0.82 10.31
N THR A 46 15.82 0.11 10.94
CA THR A 46 14.44 0.43 10.60
C THR A 46 14.46 1.30 9.36
N LYS A 47 14.25 0.69 8.19
CA LYS A 47 13.90 1.48 7.02
C LYS A 47 12.51 2.03 7.26
N ARG A 48 12.39 3.36 7.42
CA ARG A 48 11.10 4.02 7.15
C ARG A 48 10.69 3.55 5.77
N LYS A 49 9.54 2.89 5.65
CA LYS A 49 8.90 2.75 4.34
C LYS A 49 8.73 4.17 3.87
N SER A 50 9.59 4.65 2.97
CA SER A 50 9.31 5.87 2.24
C SER A 50 7.94 5.61 1.65
N GLY A 51 6.93 6.33 2.15
CA GLY A 51 5.58 6.23 1.60
C GLY A 51 5.74 6.26 0.09
N LYS A 52 5.19 5.25 -0.59
CA LYS A 52 5.29 5.06 -2.04
C LYS A 52 4.87 6.33 -2.81
N ASP A 53 4.25 7.29 -2.11
CA ASP A 53 3.71 8.56 -2.58
C ASP A 53 4.62 9.79 -2.47
N THR A 54 5.84 9.69 -1.95
CA THR A 54 6.71 10.89 -1.84
C THR A 54 7.28 11.35 -3.19
N ARG A 55 7.24 10.50 -4.22
CA ARG A 55 7.70 10.89 -5.56
C ARG A 55 6.55 11.55 -6.31
N ARG A 56 6.61 12.89 -6.38
CA ARG A 56 5.75 13.72 -7.23
C ARG A 56 5.57 13.03 -8.60
N PRO A 57 4.33 12.66 -8.98
CA PRO A 57 4.08 12.01 -10.26
C PRO A 57 4.62 12.88 -11.40
N ALA A 58 5.17 12.26 -12.44
CA ALA A 58 5.82 12.97 -13.53
C ALA A 58 4.89 13.97 -14.25
N TRP A 59 3.57 13.80 -14.12
CA TRP A 59 2.53 14.68 -14.69
C TRP A 59 2.13 15.88 -13.83
N VAL A 60 2.63 15.98 -12.60
CA VAL A 60 2.35 17.14 -11.76
C VAL A 60 3.37 18.24 -12.08
N ASN A 61 2.99 19.23 -12.88
CA ASN A 61 3.76 20.47 -13.08
C ASN A 61 3.30 21.56 -12.08
N ASN A 62 4.03 22.69 -11.99
CA ASN A 62 3.71 23.75 -11.02
C ASN A 62 2.40 24.47 -11.34
N GLU A 63 2.05 24.56 -12.62
CA GLU A 63 0.79 25.13 -13.11
C GLU A 63 -0.43 24.33 -12.62
N LEU A 64 -0.34 23.00 -12.69
CA LEU A 64 -1.38 22.08 -12.23
C LEU A 64 -1.58 22.13 -10.71
N LEU A 65 -0.49 22.35 -9.96
CA LEU A 65 -0.55 22.66 -8.53
C LEU A 65 -1.32 23.97 -8.28
N GLY A 66 -1.09 25.00 -9.10
CA GLY A 66 -1.86 26.24 -9.06
C GLY A 66 -3.37 25.99 -9.27
N LYS A 67 -3.74 25.21 -10.29
CA LYS A 67 -5.15 24.84 -10.56
C LYS A 67 -5.77 24.03 -9.44
N LEU A 68 -5.02 23.11 -8.81
CA LEU A 68 -5.48 22.36 -7.65
C LEU A 68 -5.70 23.26 -6.43
N LYS A 69 -4.83 24.25 -6.20
CA LYS A 69 -5.03 25.27 -5.17
C LYS A 69 -6.27 26.12 -5.46
N GLN A 70 -6.46 26.58 -6.70
CA GLN A 70 -7.67 27.31 -7.11
C GLN A 70 -8.95 26.49 -6.87
N LYS A 71 -8.94 25.20 -7.21
CA LYS A 71 -10.07 24.31 -6.92
C LYS A 71 -10.34 24.18 -5.41
N LYS A 72 -9.29 24.09 -4.58
CA LYS A 72 -9.43 24.01 -3.11
C LYS A 72 -10.02 25.31 -2.55
N GLU A 73 -9.59 26.45 -3.09
CA GLU A 73 -10.09 27.75 -2.71
C GLU A 73 -11.55 27.94 -3.12
N ALA A 74 -11.89 27.60 -4.36
CA ALA A 74 -13.26 27.64 -4.87
C ALA A 74 -14.21 26.79 -4.03
N TYR A 75 -13.77 25.62 -3.55
CA TYR A 75 -14.56 24.80 -2.62
C TYR A 75 -14.81 25.52 -1.29
N ARG A 76 -13.82 26.24 -0.75
CA ARG A 76 -13.95 26.98 0.51
C ARG A 76 -14.97 28.10 0.38
N VAL A 77 -14.87 28.89 -0.70
CA VAL A 77 -15.74 30.03 -0.99
C VAL A 77 -17.17 29.57 -1.32
N TRP A 78 -17.32 28.50 -2.13
CA TRP A 78 -18.62 27.88 -2.41
C TRP A 78 -19.29 27.34 -1.13
N LYS A 79 -18.52 26.66 -0.25
CA LYS A 79 -19.04 26.17 1.03
C LYS A 79 -19.52 27.29 1.96
N GLN A 80 -19.00 28.49 1.80
CA GLN A 80 -19.41 29.70 2.52
C GLN A 80 -20.57 30.44 1.85
N GLY A 81 -21.11 29.95 0.74
CA GLY A 81 -22.23 30.56 0.01
C GLY A 81 -21.87 31.81 -0.79
N GLN A 82 -20.58 32.11 -0.96
CA GLN A 82 -20.10 33.32 -1.63
C GLN A 82 -20.02 33.19 -3.16
N VAL A 83 -20.11 31.96 -3.68
CA VAL A 83 -19.96 31.64 -5.10
C VAL A 83 -21.05 30.65 -5.50
N THR A 84 -21.57 30.80 -6.71
CA THR A 84 -22.62 29.92 -7.25
C THR A 84 -22.10 28.51 -7.47
N TRP A 85 -23.00 27.53 -7.53
CA TRP A 85 -22.61 26.15 -7.84
C TRP A 85 -21.98 26.04 -9.23
N GLU A 86 -22.45 26.85 -10.19
CA GLU A 86 -22.03 26.90 -11.57
C GLU A 86 -20.55 27.31 -11.69
N GLU A 87 -20.17 28.41 -11.03
CA GLU A 87 -18.79 28.91 -11.00
C GLU A 87 -17.83 27.90 -10.36
N TYR A 88 -18.23 27.27 -9.26
CA TYR A 88 -17.43 26.19 -8.66
C TYR A 88 -17.28 24.99 -9.60
N ARG A 89 -18.38 24.58 -10.27
CA ARG A 89 -18.38 23.45 -11.21
C ARG A 89 -17.43 23.71 -12.38
N GLU A 90 -17.40 24.91 -12.91
CA GLU A 90 -16.49 25.31 -14.00
C GLU A 90 -15.02 25.19 -13.57
N ILE A 91 -14.67 25.71 -12.39
CA ILE A 91 -13.31 25.60 -11.84
C ILE A 91 -12.89 24.14 -11.66
N VAL A 92 -13.80 23.31 -11.13
CA VAL A 92 -13.55 21.87 -10.95
C VAL A 92 -13.34 21.18 -12.29
N GLN A 93 -14.16 21.49 -13.29
CA GLN A 93 -14.08 20.89 -14.61
C GLN A 93 -12.80 21.29 -15.34
N ALA A 94 -12.46 22.58 -15.35
CA ALA A 94 -11.22 23.09 -15.92
C ALA A 94 -9.98 22.43 -15.29
N ALA A 95 -9.97 22.25 -13.96
CA ALA A 95 -8.89 21.55 -13.28
C ALA A 95 -8.81 20.07 -13.68
N LYS A 96 -9.96 19.37 -13.81
CA LYS A 96 -9.99 17.98 -14.30
C LYS A 96 -9.46 17.86 -15.72
N ASP A 97 -9.85 18.78 -16.60
CA ASP A 97 -9.44 18.76 -18.01
C ASP A 97 -7.96 19.07 -18.17
N HIS A 98 -7.40 19.99 -17.39
CA HIS A 98 -5.95 20.20 -17.32
C HIS A 98 -5.21 18.94 -16.86
N ILE A 99 -5.71 18.23 -15.84
CA ILE A 99 -5.11 16.97 -15.37
C ILE A 99 -5.13 15.91 -16.49
N ARG A 100 -6.24 15.79 -17.21
CA ARG A 100 -6.37 14.85 -18.34
C ARG A 100 -5.37 15.20 -19.44
N LYS A 101 -5.29 16.48 -19.85
CA LYS A 101 -4.34 16.96 -20.87
C LYS A 101 -2.88 16.72 -20.45
N ALA A 102 -2.51 17.05 -19.22
CA ALA A 102 -1.14 16.86 -18.72
C ALA A 102 -0.72 15.39 -18.71
N LYS A 103 -1.63 14.48 -18.32
CA LYS A 103 -1.39 13.03 -18.38
C LYS A 103 -1.23 12.55 -19.82
N ALA A 104 -2.14 12.95 -20.72
CA ALA A 104 -2.10 12.58 -22.14
C ALA A 104 -0.81 13.07 -22.81
N GLN A 105 -0.37 14.30 -22.52
CA GLN A 105 0.86 14.86 -23.09
C GLN A 105 2.10 14.05 -22.70
N ILE A 106 2.17 13.59 -21.45
CA ILE A 106 3.31 12.78 -20.99
C ILE A 106 3.30 11.41 -21.63
N GLU A 107 2.14 10.80 -21.78
CA GLU A 107 1.98 9.53 -22.48
C GLU A 107 2.37 9.65 -23.95
N LEU A 108 1.95 10.73 -24.62
CA LEU A 108 2.35 11.05 -25.99
C LEU A 108 3.87 11.23 -26.09
N ASN A 109 4.47 12.03 -25.21
CA ASN A 109 5.92 12.22 -25.17
C ASN A 109 6.69 10.91 -24.91
N LEU A 110 6.11 9.98 -24.13
CA LEU A 110 6.66 8.65 -23.89
C LEU A 110 6.55 7.75 -25.13
N ALA A 111 5.42 7.81 -25.84
CA ALA A 111 5.17 7.04 -27.06
C ALA A 111 6.05 7.51 -28.23
N SER A 112 6.19 8.82 -28.43
CA SER A 112 7.05 9.37 -29.49
C SER A 112 8.54 9.08 -29.27
N ASN A 113 8.98 8.84 -28.03
CA ASN A 113 10.37 8.58 -27.68
C ASN A 113 10.68 7.10 -27.37
N ILE A 114 9.88 6.15 -27.87
CA ILE A 114 10.06 4.71 -27.60
C ILE A 114 11.47 4.24 -28.01
N LYS A 115 11.96 4.70 -29.18
CA LYS A 115 13.26 4.29 -29.74
C LYS A 115 14.45 4.67 -28.84
N GLY A 116 14.39 5.84 -28.16
CA GLY A 116 15.46 6.31 -27.27
C GLY A 116 15.25 6.01 -25.77
N LYS A 117 14.02 5.73 -25.32
CA LYS A 117 13.67 5.63 -23.88
C LYS A 117 12.77 4.44 -23.54
N LYS A 118 13.02 3.29 -24.17
CA LYS A 118 12.27 2.02 -24.02
C LYS A 118 11.95 1.63 -22.57
N LYS A 119 12.90 1.81 -21.63
CA LYS A 119 12.71 1.51 -20.19
C LYS A 119 11.63 2.38 -19.50
N ARG A 120 11.50 3.66 -19.87
CA ARG A 120 10.49 4.56 -19.30
C ARG A 120 9.08 4.23 -19.80
N PHE A 121 8.98 3.83 -21.07
CA PHE A 121 7.72 3.40 -21.67
C PHE A 121 7.16 2.16 -20.96
N TYR A 122 7.95 1.08 -20.84
CA TYR A 122 7.50 -0.12 -20.14
C TYR A 122 7.20 0.10 -18.65
N ARG A 123 7.91 1.03 -17.99
CA ARG A 123 7.56 1.43 -16.62
C ARG A 123 6.18 2.08 -16.55
N CYS A 124 5.86 2.99 -17.46
CA CYS A 124 4.53 3.63 -17.52
C CYS A 124 3.43 2.61 -17.80
N VAL A 125 3.64 1.69 -18.74
CA VAL A 125 2.70 0.59 -19.03
C VAL A 125 2.55 -0.33 -17.81
N GLY A 126 3.64 -0.66 -17.12
CA GLY A 126 3.63 -1.47 -15.91
C GLY A 126 2.87 -0.78 -14.76
N ASP A 127 3.05 0.52 -14.55
CA ASP A 127 2.33 1.28 -13.52
C ASP A 127 0.83 1.40 -13.82
N LYS A 128 0.42 1.42 -15.10
CA LYS A 128 -1.00 1.32 -15.51
C LYS A 128 -1.58 -0.09 -15.34
N ARG A 129 -0.76 -1.13 -15.54
CA ARG A 129 -1.14 -2.54 -15.35
C ARG A 129 -1.24 -2.96 -13.88
N LYS A 130 -0.66 -2.17 -12.96
CA LYS A 130 -0.90 -2.29 -11.52
C LYS A 130 -2.33 -1.84 -11.18
N THR A 131 -3.32 -2.57 -11.67
CA THR A 131 -4.56 -2.74 -10.91
C THR A 131 -4.12 -3.21 -9.53
N ARG A 132 -4.63 -2.59 -8.46
CA ARG A 132 -4.31 -2.95 -7.06
C ARG A 132 -4.13 -4.46 -6.98
N GLU A 133 -2.94 -4.92 -6.58
CA GLU A 133 -2.77 -6.27 -6.05
C GLU A 133 -3.56 -6.32 -4.75
N ASN A 134 -4.89 -6.31 -4.88
CA ASN A 134 -5.73 -6.93 -3.91
C ASN A 134 -5.31 -8.39 -3.99
N VAL A 135 -4.98 -8.98 -2.83
CA VAL A 135 -4.98 -10.44 -2.67
C VAL A 135 -6.14 -10.95 -3.51
N GLY A 136 -5.84 -11.81 -4.49
CA GLY A 136 -6.80 -12.25 -5.50
C GLY A 136 -8.13 -12.60 -4.84
N LEU A 137 -9.23 -12.40 -5.56
CA LEU A 137 -10.57 -12.72 -5.05
C LEU A 137 -10.56 -14.13 -4.42
N LEU A 138 -10.76 -14.18 -3.11
CA LEU A 138 -10.84 -15.41 -2.32
C LEU A 138 -12.32 -15.78 -2.26
N TRP A 139 -12.62 -17.06 -2.40
CA TRP A 139 -13.97 -17.60 -2.27
C TRP A 139 -14.06 -18.39 -0.97
N LYS A 140 -15.17 -18.28 -0.25
CA LYS A 140 -15.51 -19.18 0.86
C LYS A 140 -16.01 -20.51 0.29
N GLU A 141 -16.03 -21.57 1.11
CA GLU A 141 -16.62 -22.86 0.71
C GLU A 141 -18.10 -22.75 0.34
N THR A 142 -18.82 -21.81 0.95
CA THR A 142 -20.23 -21.48 0.67
C THR A 142 -20.46 -20.90 -0.74
N GLY A 143 -19.40 -20.60 -1.50
CA GLY A 143 -19.49 -20.01 -2.84
C GLY A 143 -19.58 -18.48 -2.85
N ASP A 144 -19.43 -17.82 -1.71
CA ASP A 144 -19.45 -16.36 -1.60
C ASP A 144 -18.08 -15.73 -1.81
N LEU A 145 -18.07 -14.55 -2.44
CA LEU A 145 -16.88 -13.76 -2.70
C LEU A 145 -16.43 -13.02 -1.44
N VAL A 146 -15.19 -13.26 -1.01
CA VAL A 146 -14.60 -12.55 0.13
C VAL A 146 -14.14 -11.17 -0.31
N THR A 147 -14.93 -10.16 0.04
CA THR A 147 -14.67 -8.76 -0.33
C THR A 147 -13.90 -8.00 0.75
N HIS A 148 -14.04 -8.38 2.03
CA HIS A 148 -13.47 -7.65 3.15
C HIS A 148 -12.11 -8.20 3.62
N GLY A 149 -11.22 -7.33 4.10
CA GLY A 149 -9.84 -7.68 4.44
C GLY A 149 -9.71 -8.64 5.64
N MET A 150 -10.58 -8.50 6.64
CA MET A 150 -10.61 -9.36 7.83
C MET A 150 -10.97 -10.81 7.45
N GLU A 151 -12.02 -10.97 6.65
CA GLU A 151 -12.45 -12.28 6.16
C GLU A 151 -11.38 -12.97 5.31
N LYS A 152 -10.60 -12.20 4.51
CA LYS A 152 -9.46 -12.77 3.77
C LYS A 152 -8.38 -13.28 4.71
N ALA A 153 -8.14 -12.61 5.83
CA ALA A 153 -7.16 -13.03 6.82
C ALA A 153 -7.60 -14.31 7.54
N GLU A 154 -8.88 -14.42 7.89
CA GLU A 154 -9.48 -15.62 8.50
C GLU A 154 -9.37 -16.83 7.55
N VAL A 155 -9.83 -16.70 6.30
CA VAL A 155 -9.74 -17.79 5.31
C VAL A 155 -8.30 -18.27 5.09
N LEU A 156 -7.33 -17.34 5.08
CA LEU A 156 -5.92 -17.71 4.98
C LEU A 156 -5.41 -18.36 6.27
N ASN A 157 -5.80 -17.85 7.43
CA ASN A 157 -5.40 -18.41 8.73
C ASN A 157 -5.92 -19.84 8.89
N ASP A 158 -7.17 -20.11 8.53
CA ASP A 158 -7.78 -21.44 8.56
C ASP A 158 -7.06 -22.40 7.61
N PHE A 159 -6.73 -21.93 6.40
CA PHE A 159 -5.95 -22.72 5.45
C PHE A 159 -4.55 -23.06 5.99
N PHE A 160 -3.85 -22.09 6.57
CA PHE A 160 -2.52 -22.34 7.15
C PHE A 160 -2.59 -23.23 8.39
N ALA A 161 -3.60 -23.06 9.26
CA ALA A 161 -3.83 -23.93 10.40
C ALA A 161 -4.08 -25.38 9.93
N PHE A 162 -4.87 -25.58 8.87
CA PHE A 162 -5.10 -26.90 8.29
C PHE A 162 -3.82 -27.54 7.72
N VAL A 163 -3.02 -26.77 6.97
CA VAL A 163 -1.75 -27.25 6.39
C VAL A 163 -0.73 -27.62 7.48
N VAL A 164 -0.72 -26.90 8.60
CA VAL A 164 0.22 -27.11 9.71
C VAL A 164 -0.23 -28.24 10.64
N SER A 165 -1.53 -28.44 10.83
CA SER A 165 -2.06 -29.39 11.82
C SER A 165 -2.16 -30.85 11.35
N GLY A 166 -1.83 -31.18 10.10
CA GLY A 166 -1.70 -32.56 9.64
C GLY A 166 -3.02 -33.35 9.55
N ASN A 167 -3.58 -33.39 8.33
CA ASN A 167 -4.53 -34.37 7.78
C ASN A 167 -5.40 -35.20 8.75
N ASP A 168 -6.58 -34.67 9.08
CA ASP A 168 -7.75 -35.52 9.34
C ASP A 168 -8.46 -35.82 8.00
N PRO A 169 -8.60 -37.08 7.56
CA PRO A 169 -9.16 -37.43 6.25
C PRO A 169 -10.67 -37.16 6.13
N SER A 170 -11.34 -36.77 7.22
CA SER A 170 -12.77 -36.43 7.28
C SER A 170 -13.08 -34.96 6.95
N HIS A 171 -12.07 -34.07 6.96
CA HIS A 171 -12.26 -32.64 6.70
C HIS A 171 -11.53 -32.21 5.43
N THR A 172 -12.31 -31.74 4.46
CA THR A 172 -11.75 -31.20 3.21
C THR A 172 -11.22 -29.80 3.46
N PRO A 173 -9.99 -29.45 3.03
CA PRO A 173 -9.50 -28.08 3.17
C PRO A 173 -10.27 -27.10 2.29
N PRO A 174 -10.39 -25.83 2.72
CA PRO A 174 -10.94 -24.77 1.91
C PRO A 174 -10.21 -24.65 0.56
N LYS A 175 -10.95 -24.77 -0.54
CA LYS A 175 -10.40 -24.70 -1.89
C LYS A 175 -10.08 -23.26 -2.28
N LEU A 176 -8.80 -22.91 -2.27
CA LEU A 176 -8.29 -21.67 -2.83
C LEU A 176 -8.20 -21.73 -4.37
N GLN A 177 -9.24 -21.30 -5.08
CA GLN A 177 -9.17 -21.11 -6.53
C GLN A 177 -8.77 -19.69 -6.90
N LYS A 178 -7.75 -19.56 -7.76
CA LYS A 178 -7.42 -18.28 -8.40
C LYS A 178 -8.43 -18.02 -9.52
N ALA A 179 -9.20 -16.94 -9.43
CA ALA A 179 -9.95 -16.46 -10.57
C ALA A 179 -8.97 -16.14 -11.73
N LYS A 180 -9.12 -16.81 -12.88
CA LYS A 180 -8.53 -16.32 -14.12
C LYS A 180 -9.21 -14.99 -14.42
N ALA A 181 -8.49 -13.89 -14.25
CA ALA A 181 -8.95 -12.61 -14.75
C ALA A 181 -9.18 -12.77 -16.26
N GLY A 182 -10.44 -12.66 -16.69
CA GLY A 182 -10.76 -12.58 -18.11
C GLY A 182 -9.88 -11.51 -18.74
N SER A 183 -9.20 -11.87 -19.83
CA SER A 183 -8.40 -10.95 -20.63
C SER A 183 -9.32 -9.80 -21.06
N GLY A 184 -9.28 -8.70 -20.33
CA GLY A 184 -9.97 -7.47 -20.70
C GLY A 184 -9.39 -7.04 -22.04
N ARG A 185 -10.15 -7.24 -23.12
CA ARG A 185 -9.85 -6.72 -24.45
C ARG A 185 -9.44 -5.26 -24.29
N ILE A 186 -8.16 -4.99 -24.54
CA ILE A 186 -7.67 -3.63 -24.77
C ILE A 186 -8.39 -3.18 -26.04
N ARG A 187 -9.39 -2.30 -25.91
CA ARG A 187 -9.75 -1.44 -27.05
C ARG A 187 -8.57 -0.49 -27.22
N VAL A 188 -7.69 -0.85 -28.14
CA VAL A 188 -6.78 0.12 -28.75
C VAL A 188 -7.71 1.01 -29.56
N CYS A 189 -7.94 2.24 -29.11
CA CYS A 189 -8.46 3.25 -30.03
C CYS A 189 -7.39 3.41 -31.10
N ALA A 190 -7.70 2.95 -32.32
CA ALA A 190 -6.93 3.29 -33.50
C ALA A 190 -6.97 4.82 -33.65
N LEU A 191 -5.80 5.40 -33.93
CA LEU A 191 -5.70 6.71 -34.54
C LEU A 191 -6.14 6.60 -36.01
#